data_AF-S9PDS4-F1
#
_entry.id   AF-S9PDS4-F1
#
_cell.length_a   1.000
_cell.length_b   1.000
_cell.length_c   1.000
_cell.angle_alpha   90.00
_cell.angle_beta   90.00
_cell.angle_gamma   90.00
#
_symmetry.space_group_name_H-M   'P 1'
#
loop_
_entity.id
_entity.type
_entity.pdbx_description
1 polymer ?
#
loop_
_entity_poly.entity_id
_entity_poly.type
_entity_poly.pdbx_seq_one_letter_code
_entity_poly.pdbx_strand_id
1 'polypeptide(L)'
;MANNNQTRLHVSQTGEKDMTTQRPPQQSWWAERLTTIRRYDEMESRLTASVSERMLDLASIRPGMRVLDVASGMGEPSLRAAHRVGPSGFVLGTDLSDGMLEVAREKARAQALSNIEFRTASPTPNSCARC
;
A
#
# COMPACT_ATOMS: atom_id res chain seq x y z
N MET A 1 46.23 48.83 11.39
CA MET A 1 45.54 48.59 10.10
C MET A 1 46.18 47.39 9.42
N ALA A 2 45.50 46.24 9.41
CA ALA A 2 45.74 45.14 8.47
C ALA A 2 44.50 44.22 8.51
N ASN A 3 43.85 44.16 7.37
CA ASN A 3 42.63 43.42 7.05
C ASN A 3 42.97 41.94 6.85
N ASN A 4 42.22 41.01 7.46
CA ASN A 4 42.38 39.58 7.16
C ASN A 4 41.02 38.95 6.89
N ASN A 5 40.64 39.01 5.61
CA ASN A 5 39.40 38.45 5.09
C ASN A 5 39.71 37.03 4.59
N GLN A 6 39.58 36.02 5.46
CA GLN A 6 39.64 34.62 5.06
C GLN A 6 38.23 34.07 4.90
N THR A 7 37.79 33.99 3.65
CA THR A 7 36.56 33.30 3.25
C THR A 7 36.71 31.81 3.51
N ARG A 8 36.15 31.34 4.63
CA ARG A 8 36.04 29.90 4.93
C ARG A 8 34.87 29.34 4.14
N LEU A 9 35.17 28.58 3.09
CA LEU A 9 34.18 27.81 2.32
C LEU A 9 33.38 26.91 3.27
N HIS A 10 32.09 27.19 3.40
CA HIS A 10 31.15 26.37 4.16
C HIS A 10 30.85 25.12 3.33
N VAL A 11 31.56 24.03 3.61
CA VAL A 11 31.09 22.70 3.20
C VAL A 11 29.93 22.37 4.11
N SER A 12 28.71 22.52 3.59
CA SER A 12 27.49 22.07 4.26
C SER A 12 27.62 20.58 4.53
N GLN A 13 27.73 20.23 5.82
CA GLN A 13 27.73 18.85 6.29
C GLN A 13 26.52 18.13 5.70
N THR A 14 26.76 17.09 4.90
CA THR A 14 25.75 16.12 4.51
C THR A 14 25.13 15.54 5.77
N GLY A 15 23.85 15.85 5.99
CA GLY A 15 23.11 15.48 7.19
C GLY A 15 23.15 13.98 7.46
N GLU A 16 23.82 13.64 8.55
CA GLU A 16 23.77 12.33 9.20
C GLU A 16 22.34 12.12 9.72
N LYS A 17 21.67 11.05 9.29
CA LYS A 17 20.30 10.75 9.72
C LYS A 17 20.35 10.27 11.17
N ASP A 18 19.90 11.15 12.07
CA ASP A 18 19.73 10.85 13.49
C ASP A 18 18.79 9.64 13.69
N MET A 19 19.34 8.57 14.27
CA MET A 19 18.68 7.29 14.54
C MET A 19 17.63 7.39 15.68
N THR A 20 17.53 8.54 16.35
CA THR A 20 16.63 8.73 17.51
C THR A 20 15.24 9.26 17.15
N THR A 21 15.01 9.67 15.89
CA THR A 21 13.68 10.10 15.46
C THR A 21 12.77 8.88 15.31
N GLN A 22 11.83 8.69 16.25
CA GLN A 22 10.81 7.65 16.11
C GLN A 22 10.03 7.88 14.82
N ARG A 23 10.10 6.92 13.91
CA ARG A 23 9.25 6.86 12.72
C ARG A 23 7.80 6.88 13.21
N PRO A 24 6.90 7.79 12.77
CA PRO A 24 5.49 7.73 13.15
C PRO A 24 4.89 6.32 13.00
N PRO A 25 3.82 5.98 13.73
CA PRO A 25 3.15 4.70 13.57
C PRO A 25 2.82 4.46 12.09
N GLN A 26 3.16 3.30 11.53
CA GLN A 26 3.02 3.06 10.07
C GLN A 26 1.63 3.40 9.51
N GLN A 27 0.58 3.28 10.34
CA GLN A 27 -0.79 3.70 10.02
C GLN A 27 -0.90 5.20 9.67
N SER A 28 -0.26 6.09 10.43
CA SER A 28 -0.37 7.54 10.22
C SER A 28 0.38 7.99 8.96
N TRP A 29 1.50 7.34 8.62
CA TRP A 29 2.24 7.62 7.38
C TRP A 29 1.39 7.41 6.13
N TRP A 30 0.59 6.34 6.10
CA TRP A 30 -0.27 6.06 4.95
C TRP A 30 -1.48 6.99 4.90
N ALA A 31 -2.05 7.32 6.06
CA ALA A 31 -3.13 8.29 6.15
C ALA A 31 -2.72 9.68 5.65
N GLU A 32 -1.55 10.18 6.07
CA GLU A 32 -1.03 11.49 5.64
C GLU A 32 -0.76 11.56 4.14
N ARG A 33 -0.36 10.44 3.52
CA ARG A 33 -0.02 10.37 2.10
C ARG A 33 -1.21 10.04 1.20
N LEU A 34 -2.35 9.62 1.75
CA LEU A 34 -3.49 9.12 0.99
C LEU A 34 -3.91 10.06 -0.15
N THR A 35 -3.98 11.37 0.10
CA THR A 35 -4.35 12.36 -0.92
C THR A 35 -3.41 12.34 -2.13
N THR A 36 -2.10 12.21 -1.86
CA THR A 36 -1.08 12.13 -2.91
C THR A 36 -1.14 10.79 -3.62
N ILE A 37 -1.22 9.68 -2.88
CA ILE A 37 -1.23 8.34 -3.49
C ILE A 37 -2.51 8.18 -4.34
N ARG A 38 -3.67 8.62 -3.85
CA ARG A 38 -4.95 8.60 -4.59
C ARG A 38 -4.88 9.40 -5.89
N ARG A 39 -4.18 10.54 -5.91
CA ARG A 39 -3.98 11.34 -7.14
C ARG A 39 -3.27 10.57 -8.25
N TYR A 40 -2.36 9.67 -7.87
CA TYR A 40 -1.56 8.90 -8.81
C TYR A 40 -2.02 7.45 -8.96
N ASP A 41 -3.08 7.03 -8.26
CA ASP A 41 -3.57 5.64 -8.21
C ASP A 41 -3.85 5.06 -9.60
N GLU A 42 -4.58 5.79 -10.45
CA GLU A 42 -4.88 5.31 -11.81
C GLU A 42 -3.62 5.16 -12.68
N MET A 43 -2.66 6.08 -12.53
CA MET A 43 -1.40 6.01 -13.25
C MET A 43 -0.57 4.84 -12.75
N GLU A 44 -0.44 4.71 -11.43
CA GLU A 44 0.28 3.62 -10.77
C GLU A 44 -0.31 2.27 -11.19
N SER A 45 -1.63 2.08 -11.07
CA SER A 45 -2.31 0.85 -11.47
C SER A 45 -2.11 0.48 -12.93
N ARG A 46 -1.93 1.46 -13.83
CA ARG A 46 -1.58 1.19 -15.24
C ARG A 46 -0.13 0.78 -15.40
N LEU A 47 0.78 1.42 -14.69
CA LEU A 47 2.22 1.16 -14.78
C LEU A 47 2.61 -0.17 -14.13
N THR A 48 1.94 -0.56 -13.05
CA THR A 48 2.21 -1.80 -12.30
C THR A 48 1.40 -2.99 -12.77
N ALA A 49 0.42 -2.78 -13.67
CA ALA A 49 -0.46 -3.82 -14.21
C ALA A 49 0.26 -5.11 -14.61
N SER A 50 1.32 -5.03 -15.41
CA SER A 50 2.05 -6.21 -15.90
C SER A 50 2.79 -6.95 -14.80
N VAL A 51 3.25 -6.23 -13.77
CA VAL A 51 3.88 -6.81 -12.58
C VAL A 51 2.85 -7.56 -11.76
N SER A 52 1.68 -6.96 -11.53
CA SER A 52 0.59 -7.59 -10.80
C SER A 52 0.07 -8.84 -11.51
N GLU A 53 -0.14 -8.80 -12.83
CA GLU A 53 -0.51 -9.99 -13.59
C GLU A 53 0.56 -11.09 -13.47
N ARG A 54 1.84 -10.73 -13.59
CA ARG A 54 2.94 -11.70 -13.44
C ARG A 54 2.99 -12.30 -12.03
N MET A 55 2.70 -11.49 -11.00
CA MET A 55 2.64 -11.96 -9.61
C MET A 55 1.51 -12.99 -9.44
N LEU A 56 0.32 -12.73 -9.99
CA LEU A 56 -0.81 -13.66 -9.93
C LEU A 56 -0.55 -14.95 -10.71
N ASP A 57 0.16 -14.86 -11.84
CA ASP A 57 0.59 -16.03 -12.62
C ASP A 57 1.57 -16.89 -11.83
N LEU A 58 2.58 -16.28 -11.20
CA LEU A 58 3.55 -17.00 -10.37
C LEU A 58 2.90 -17.65 -9.14
N ALA A 59 1.91 -16.97 -8.54
CA ALA A 59 1.09 -17.52 -7.47
C ALA A 59 0.09 -18.60 -7.96
N SER A 60 0.01 -18.85 -9.28
CA SER A 60 -0.88 -19.84 -9.88
C SER A 60 -2.35 -19.64 -9.48
N ILE A 61 -2.80 -18.38 -9.39
CA ILE A 61 -4.19 -18.05 -9.06
C ILE A 61 -5.11 -18.59 -10.15
N ARG A 62 -6.17 -19.30 -9.74
CA ARG A 62 -7.13 -19.97 -10.61
C ARG A 62 -8.58 -19.70 -10.19
N PRO A 63 -9.56 -19.91 -11.09
CA PRO A 63 -10.96 -19.84 -10.75
C PRO A 63 -11.33 -20.69 -9.52
N GLY A 64 -12.20 -20.16 -8.66
CA GLY A 64 -12.67 -20.82 -7.44
C GLY A 64 -11.73 -20.70 -6.22
N MET A 65 -10.53 -20.14 -6.37
CA MET A 65 -9.60 -20.00 -5.25
C MET A 65 -10.02 -18.93 -4.25
N ARG A 66 -9.60 -19.11 -2.99
CA ARG A 66 -9.70 -18.10 -1.93
C ARG A 66 -8.31 -17.49 -1.71
N VAL A 67 -8.20 -16.17 -1.81
CA VAL A 67 -6.93 -15.44 -1.77
C VAL A 67 -6.92 -14.44 -0.62
N LEU A 68 -5.80 -14.34 0.09
CA LEU A 68 -5.52 -13.30 1.07
C LEU A 68 -4.46 -12.36 0.49
N ASP A 69 -4.79 -11.08 0.39
CA ASP A 69 -3.85 -10.00 0.03
C ASP A 69 -3.49 -9.21 1.30
N VAL A 70 -2.20 -9.08 1.58
CA VAL A 70 -1.67 -8.49 2.81
C VAL A 70 -0.99 -7.18 2.47
N ALA A 71 -1.34 -6.12 3.20
CA ALA A 71 -1.00 -4.74 2.85
C ALA A 71 -1.59 -4.35 1.48
N SER A 72 -2.89 -4.62 1.30
CA SER A 72 -3.59 -4.49 0.03
C SER A 72 -3.72 -3.04 -0.46
N GLY A 73 -3.47 -2.04 0.39
CA GLY A 73 -3.54 -0.62 0.03
C GLY A 73 -4.87 -0.26 -0.64
N MET A 74 -4.80 0.38 -1.80
CA MET A 74 -5.97 0.75 -2.64
C MET A 74 -6.45 -0.39 -3.56
N GLY A 75 -5.96 -1.62 -3.34
CA GLY A 75 -6.54 -2.85 -3.86
C GLY A 75 -6.11 -3.26 -5.27
N GLU A 76 -5.05 -2.71 -5.85
CA GLU A 76 -4.66 -2.99 -7.25
C GLU A 76 -4.50 -4.50 -7.54
N PRO A 77 -3.69 -5.27 -6.78
CA PRO A 77 -3.57 -6.70 -7.03
C PRO A 77 -4.82 -7.48 -6.61
N SER A 78 -5.44 -7.07 -5.49
CA SER A 78 -6.68 -7.66 -4.97
C SER A 78 -7.81 -7.67 -6.01
N LEU A 79 -8.01 -6.56 -6.73
CA LEU A 79 -9.07 -6.41 -7.73
C LEU A 79 -8.81 -7.33 -8.94
N ARG A 80 -7.57 -7.43 -9.41
CA ARG A 80 -7.19 -8.37 -10.47
C ARG A 80 -7.35 -9.82 -10.04
N ALA A 81 -6.95 -10.13 -8.81
CA ALA A 81 -7.16 -11.44 -8.23
C ALA A 81 -8.65 -11.80 -8.19
N ALA A 82 -9.52 -10.84 -7.83
CA ALA A 82 -10.97 -11.05 -7.78
C ALA A 82 -11.55 -11.39 -9.17
N HIS A 83 -11.10 -10.71 -10.23
CA HIS A 83 -11.45 -11.09 -11.60
C HIS A 83 -10.97 -12.51 -11.95
N ARG A 84 -9.74 -12.85 -11.58
CA ARG A 84 -9.11 -14.13 -11.95
C ARG A 84 -9.69 -15.34 -11.23
N VAL A 85 -10.02 -15.21 -9.94
CA VAL A 85 -10.69 -16.29 -9.19
C VAL A 85 -12.15 -16.45 -9.59
N GLY A 86 -12.73 -15.45 -10.26
CA GLY A 86 -14.09 -15.50 -10.77
C GLY A 86 -15.17 -15.59 -9.67
N PRO A 87 -16.44 -15.74 -10.04
CA PRO A 87 -17.57 -15.62 -9.11
C PRO A 87 -17.65 -16.75 -8.07
N SER A 88 -17.00 -17.88 -8.32
CA SER A 88 -16.91 -18.99 -7.35
C SER A 88 -15.73 -18.88 -6.38
N GLY A 89 -14.81 -17.94 -6.63
CA GLY A 89 -13.68 -17.64 -5.76
C GLY A 89 -13.95 -16.48 -4.81
N PHE A 90 -12.95 -16.11 -4.01
CA PHE A 90 -13.06 -15.01 -3.07
C PHE A 90 -11.70 -14.37 -2.78
N VAL A 91 -11.66 -13.04 -2.61
CA VAL A 91 -10.45 -12.31 -2.18
C VAL A 91 -10.73 -11.55 -0.89
N LEU A 92 -9.85 -11.72 0.10
CA LEU A 92 -9.79 -10.86 1.29
C LEU A 92 -8.55 -9.98 1.20
N GLY A 93 -8.74 -8.68 1.00
CA GLY A 93 -7.66 -7.69 1.12
C GLY A 93 -7.57 -7.15 2.54
N THR A 94 -6.35 -7.05 3.07
CA THR A 94 -6.10 -6.51 4.41
C THR A 94 -5.06 -5.41 4.40
N ASP A 95 -5.31 -4.34 5.13
CA ASP A 95 -4.36 -3.25 5.29
C ASP A 95 -4.49 -2.61 6.68
N LEU A 96 -3.46 -1.89 7.07
CA LEU A 96 -3.39 -1.10 8.30
C LEU A 96 -4.17 0.22 8.19
N SER A 97 -4.37 0.74 6.97
CA SER A 97 -4.96 2.05 6.72
C SER A 97 -6.41 1.93 6.25
N ASP A 98 -7.35 2.34 7.11
CA ASP A 98 -8.78 2.42 6.77
C ASP A 98 -9.05 3.28 5.53
N GLY A 99 -8.33 4.39 5.39
CA GLY A 99 -8.49 5.30 4.26
C GLY A 99 -8.08 4.68 2.92
N MET A 100 -7.02 3.87 2.90
CA MET A 100 -6.62 3.12 1.69
C MET A 100 -7.67 2.07 1.34
N LEU A 101 -8.17 1.35 2.34
CA LEU A 101 -9.21 0.33 2.14
C LEU A 101 -10.53 0.92 1.65
N GLU A 102 -10.91 2.13 2.04
CA GLU A 102 -12.12 2.75 1.51
C GLU A 102 -12.01 3.02 0.01
N VAL A 103 -10.86 3.51 -0.46
CA VAL A 103 -10.62 3.66 -1.91
C VAL A 103 -10.66 2.30 -2.63
N ALA A 104 -10.12 1.26 -2.00
CA ALA A 104 -10.19 -0.10 -2.54
C ALA A 104 -11.66 -0.59 -2.67
N ARG A 105 -12.50 -0.31 -1.67
CA ARG A 105 -13.94 -0.61 -1.70
C ARG A 105 -14.67 0.19 -2.78
N GLU A 106 -14.37 1.49 -2.93
CA GLU A 106 -14.91 2.32 -4.02
C GLU A 106 -14.60 1.68 -5.39
N LYS A 107 -13.35 1.29 -5.62
CA LYS A 107 -12.91 0.64 -6.87
C LYS A 107 -13.59 -0.71 -7.10
N ALA A 108 -13.75 -1.53 -6.06
CA ALA A 108 -14.46 -2.81 -6.17
C ALA A 108 -15.94 -2.61 -6.55
N ARG A 109 -16.63 -1.64 -5.92
CA ARG A 109 -18.01 -1.27 -6.25
C ARG A 109 -18.13 -0.77 -7.69
N ALA A 110 -17.21 0.09 -8.12
CA ALA A 110 -17.18 0.62 -9.49
C ALA A 110 -16.98 -0.47 -10.55
N GLN A 111 -16.32 -1.58 -10.21
CA GLN A 111 -16.14 -2.74 -11.08
C GLN A 111 -17.21 -3.82 -10.89
N ALA A 112 -18.23 -3.58 -10.06
CA ALA A 112 -19.31 -4.53 -9.73
C ALA A 112 -18.80 -5.89 -9.20
N LEU A 113 -17.67 -5.89 -8.50
CA LEU A 113 -17.11 -7.10 -7.90
C LEU A 113 -17.83 -7.44 -6.59
N SER A 114 -18.44 -8.63 -6.53
CA SER A 114 -19.14 -9.15 -5.34
C SER A 114 -18.34 -10.19 -4.56
N ASN A 115 -17.22 -10.66 -5.12
CA ASN A 115 -16.38 -11.74 -4.61
C ASN A 115 -15.11 -11.24 -3.91
N ILE A 116 -15.15 -10.04 -3.33
CA ILE A 116 -14.01 -9.40 -2.67
C ILE A 116 -14.45 -8.62 -1.43
N GLU A 117 -13.63 -8.67 -0.38
CA GLU A 117 -13.82 -7.91 0.86
C GLU A 117 -12.50 -7.26 1.31
N PHE A 118 -12.61 -6.09 1.96
CA PHE A 118 -11.46 -5.37 2.52
C PHE A 118 -11.61 -5.14 4.02
N ARG A 119 -10.65 -5.63 4.81
CA ARG A 119 -10.66 -5.54 6.28
C ARG A 119 -9.39 -4.92 6.84
N THR A 120 -9.56 -4.10 7.85
CA THR A 120 -8.45 -3.50 8.58
C THR A 120 -7.77 -4.55 9.44
N ALA A 121 -6.46 -4.71 9.29
CA ALA A 121 -5.66 -5.65 10.07
C ALA A 121 -4.47 -4.93 10.70
N SER A 122 -4.46 -4.90 12.02
CA SER A 122 -3.31 -4.43 12.80
C SER A 122 -2.59 -5.64 13.41
N PRO A 123 -1.26 -5.71 13.35
CA PRO A 123 -0.49 -6.68 14.11
C PRO A 123 -0.51 -6.26 15.59
N THR A 124 -1.65 -6.46 16.26
CA THR A 124 -1.67 -6.45 17.72
C THR A 124 -1.26 -7.85 18.21
N PRO A 125 -0.47 -7.95 19.29
CA PRO A 125 0.05 -9.24 19.78
C PRO A 125 -1.03 -10.27 20.18
N ASN A 126 -2.30 -9.87 20.25
CA ASN A 126 -3.44 -10.73 20.64
C ASN A 126 -4.56 -10.80 19.58
N SER A 127 -4.31 -10.42 18.33
CA SER A 127 -5.35 -10.40 17.27
C SER A 127 -5.88 -11.78 16.86
N CYS A 128 -5.19 -12.86 17.24
CA CYS A 128 -5.57 -14.24 16.90
C CYS A 128 -6.76 -14.79 17.72
N ALA A 129 -7.32 -14.03 18.67
CA ALA A 129 -8.40 -14.50 19.55
C ALA A 129 -9.80 -14.57 18.88
N ARG A 130 -9.91 -14.35 17.56
CA ARG A 130 -11.19 -14.25 16.86
C ARG A 130 -11.17 -14.80 15.43
N CYS A 131 -10.25 -15.72 15.14
CA CYS A 131 -10.19 -16.47 13.89
C CYS A 131 -11.11 -17.69 13.92
#